data_AF-A0A7W0NZJ6-F1
#
_entry.id   AF-A0A7W0NZJ6-F1
#
_cell.length_a   1.000
_cell.length_b   1.000
_cell.length_c   1.000
_cell.angle_alpha   90.00
_cell.angle_beta   90.00
_cell.angle_gamma   90.00
#
_symmetry.space_group_name_H-M   'P 1'
#
loop_
_entity.id
_entity.type
_entity.pdbx_description
1 polymer ?
#
loop_
_entity_poly.entity_id
_entity_poly.type
_entity_poly.pdbx_seq_one_letter_code
_entity_poly.pdbx_strand_id
1 'polypeptide(L)'
;MRVLVLADHDHDLRVAHILNSEAGVERVAYLGEARSTVVERVDSANGFDLVVGHGAKSFEVATEVGAAVITAAEVDMSPVPAVVGASLRGLGLAMAARLESTGVRVDRVATAQPNGASSKAGSEKVSFPRPVGRIDGVQLVDHPVRIVESSSQTPWAAVMVEAGNTGQAVVDDYRFLEAVALAAAIALVPPAGIVRVWDSPQTYLARAEAMGLVAAERT
;
A
#
# COMPACT_ATOMS: atom_id res chain seq x y z
N MET A 1 -6.20 18.17 9.42
CA MET A 1 -7.04 17.07 8.89
C MET A 1 -7.29 16.01 9.95
N ARG A 2 -8.52 15.52 10.07
CA ARG A 2 -8.92 14.44 11.00
C ARG A 2 -9.06 13.13 10.23
N VAL A 3 -8.32 12.12 10.65
CA VAL A 3 -8.22 10.83 9.93
C VAL A 3 -8.82 9.70 10.75
N LEU A 4 -9.70 8.93 10.13
CA LEU A 4 -10.24 7.70 10.67
C LEU A 4 -9.57 6.50 10.01
N VAL A 5 -9.02 5.59 10.81
CA VAL A 5 -8.51 4.31 10.32
C VAL A 5 -9.52 3.21 10.63
N LEU A 6 -9.93 2.45 9.62
CA LEU A 6 -10.70 1.23 9.81
C LEU A 6 -9.74 0.13 10.27
N ALA A 7 -9.87 -0.29 11.52
CA ALA A 7 -8.94 -1.23 12.16
C ALA A 7 -9.68 -2.46 12.65
N ASP A 8 -9.94 -3.38 11.72
CA ASP A 8 -10.56 -4.68 12.02
C ASP A 8 -9.49 -5.66 12.58
N HIS A 9 -8.20 -5.40 12.36
CA HIS A 9 -7.09 -6.19 12.90
C HIS A 9 -6.00 -5.31 13.54
N ASP A 10 -5.21 -5.88 14.44
CA ASP A 10 -4.14 -5.14 15.13
C ASP A 10 -3.04 -4.58 14.19
N HIS A 11 -2.87 -5.15 12.99
CA HIS A 11 -1.90 -4.60 12.03
C HIS A 11 -2.39 -3.29 11.38
N ASP A 12 -3.70 -3.09 11.26
CA ASP A 12 -4.28 -1.83 10.76
C ASP A 12 -3.93 -0.65 11.70
N LEU A 13 -3.77 -0.90 13.01
CA LEU A 13 -3.39 0.13 13.97
C LEU A 13 -2.02 0.74 13.67
N ARG A 14 -1.12 0.01 13.01
CA ARG A 14 0.18 0.58 12.59
C ARG A 14 0.00 1.77 11.67
N VAL A 15 -0.98 1.73 10.77
CA VAL A 15 -1.35 2.86 9.91
C VAL A 15 -1.74 4.05 10.77
N ALA A 16 -2.60 3.83 11.77
CA ALA A 16 -3.03 4.88 12.68
C ALA A 16 -1.85 5.49 13.47
N HIS A 17 -0.93 4.66 13.95
CA HIS A 17 0.26 5.13 14.67
C HIS A 17 1.21 5.96 13.79
N ILE A 18 1.43 5.54 12.53
CA ILE A 18 2.23 6.31 11.57
C ILE A 18 1.56 7.66 11.34
N LEU A 19 0.27 7.66 10.99
CA LEU A 19 -0.48 8.88 10.68
C LEU A 19 -0.62 9.83 11.88
N ASN A 20 -0.63 9.32 13.11
CA ASN A 20 -0.72 10.16 14.31
C ASN A 20 0.53 11.04 14.53
N SER A 21 1.61 10.75 13.81
CA SER A 21 2.86 11.54 13.83
C SER A 21 3.01 12.43 12.59
N GLU A 22 2.06 12.41 11.65
CA GLU A 22 2.17 13.13 10.39
C GLU A 22 1.82 14.62 10.52
N ALA A 23 2.68 15.47 9.96
CA ALA A 23 2.42 16.91 9.90
C ALA A 23 1.16 17.20 9.07
N GLY A 24 0.23 17.97 9.64
CA GLY A 24 -1.07 18.29 9.02
C GLY A 24 -2.20 17.34 9.40
N VAL A 25 -1.90 16.24 10.11
CA VAL A 25 -2.90 15.40 10.77
C VAL A 25 -3.12 15.94 12.19
N GLU A 26 -4.34 16.41 12.45
CA GLU A 26 -4.72 17.00 13.74
C GLU A 26 -5.22 15.97 14.73
N ARG A 27 -5.86 14.91 14.22
CA ARG A 27 -6.43 13.83 15.01
C ARG A 27 -6.41 12.56 14.19
N VAL A 28 -5.96 11.47 14.82
CA VAL A 28 -6.19 10.11 14.33
C VAL A 28 -7.05 9.37 15.34
N ALA A 29 -8.07 8.69 14.84
CA ALA A 29 -8.83 7.72 15.61
C ALA A 29 -9.01 6.45 14.78
N TYR A 30 -9.49 5.39 15.43
CA TYR A 30 -9.81 4.16 14.73
C TYR A 30 -11.23 3.68 15.02
N LEU A 31 -11.82 3.01 14.03
CA LEU A 31 -13.12 2.33 14.11
C LEU A 31 -12.90 0.85 13.78
N GLY A 32 -13.27 -0.05 14.69
CA GLY A 32 -13.14 -1.50 14.50
C GLY A 32 -12.87 -2.27 15.80
N GLU A 33 -12.45 -3.52 15.66
CA GLU A 33 -12.24 -4.45 16.79
C GLU A 33 -10.84 -4.40 17.40
N ALA A 34 -9.87 -3.79 16.72
CA ALA A 34 -8.51 -3.67 17.19
C ALA A 34 -8.40 -2.93 18.53
N ARG A 35 -7.28 -3.11 19.24
CA ARG A 35 -7.05 -2.49 20.56
C ARG A 35 -5.79 -1.64 20.58
N SER A 36 -5.93 -0.35 20.85
CA SER A 36 -4.81 0.57 21.06
C SER A 36 -4.93 1.28 22.40
N THR A 37 -3.78 1.56 23.03
CA THR A 37 -3.67 2.43 24.20
C THR A 37 -3.23 3.85 23.86
N VAL A 38 -2.86 4.10 22.59
CA VAL A 38 -2.31 5.38 22.13
C VAL A 38 -3.27 6.11 21.20
N VAL A 39 -3.92 5.36 20.30
CA VAL A 39 -4.91 5.91 19.37
C VAL A 39 -6.30 5.66 19.95
N GLU A 40 -7.15 6.67 19.94
CA GLU A 40 -8.52 6.57 20.46
C GLU A 40 -9.40 5.71 19.54
N ARG A 41 -10.16 4.80 20.15
CA ARG A 41 -11.27 4.12 19.49
C ARG A 41 -12.50 5.02 19.48
N VAL A 42 -13.15 5.17 18.33
CA VAL A 42 -14.44 5.86 18.21
C VAL A 42 -15.54 4.89 17.79
N ASP A 43 -16.79 5.27 18.07
CA ASP A 43 -17.98 4.49 17.70
C ASP A 43 -18.62 4.96 16.38
N SER A 44 -18.12 6.05 15.80
CA SER A 44 -18.66 6.65 14.57
C SER A 44 -17.57 7.33 13.75
N ALA A 45 -17.75 7.32 12.43
CA ALA A 45 -16.92 8.03 11.46
C ALA A 45 -17.30 9.51 11.27
N ASN A 46 -18.34 9.99 11.95
CA ASN A 46 -18.81 11.36 11.82
C ASN A 46 -17.76 12.38 12.28
N GLY A 47 -17.54 13.41 11.45
CA GLY A 47 -16.56 14.45 11.73
C GLY A 47 -15.11 14.02 11.47
N PHE A 48 -14.88 13.04 10.60
CA PHE A 48 -13.57 12.78 10.03
C PHE A 48 -13.54 13.24 8.57
N ASP A 49 -12.41 13.76 8.13
CA ASP A 49 -12.25 14.32 6.79
C ASP A 49 -11.74 13.25 5.79
N LEU A 50 -11.15 12.18 6.34
CA LEU A 50 -10.50 11.10 5.60
C LEU A 50 -10.72 9.75 6.29
N VAL A 51 -11.07 8.73 5.52
CA VAL A 51 -11.16 7.33 5.96
C VAL A 51 -10.05 6.51 5.30
N VAL A 52 -9.36 5.68 6.08
CA VAL A 52 -8.26 4.83 5.61
C VAL A 52 -8.57 3.37 5.91
N GLY A 53 -8.46 2.48 4.91
CA GLY A 53 -8.68 1.04 5.13
C GLY A 53 -8.42 0.16 3.91
N HIS A 54 -8.32 -1.14 4.10
CA HIS A 54 -7.81 -2.07 3.08
C HIS A 54 -8.83 -2.53 2.01
N GLY A 55 -10.12 -2.23 2.13
CA GLY A 55 -11.14 -2.82 1.25
C GLY A 55 -12.45 -2.05 1.15
N ALA A 56 -13.46 -2.66 0.51
CA ALA A 56 -14.73 -2.01 0.12
C ALA A 56 -15.44 -1.23 1.25
N LYS A 57 -15.34 -1.71 2.49
CA LYS A 57 -15.88 -1.06 3.70
C LYS A 57 -15.37 0.38 3.87
N SER A 58 -14.15 0.71 3.43
CA SER A 58 -13.64 2.08 3.49
C SER A 58 -14.43 3.04 2.59
N PHE A 59 -14.90 2.58 1.42
CA PHE A 59 -15.76 3.39 0.55
C PHE A 59 -17.15 3.58 1.15
N GLU A 60 -17.74 2.52 1.71
CA GLU A 60 -19.06 2.59 2.35
C GLU A 60 -19.06 3.63 3.47
N VAL A 61 -18.11 3.52 4.41
CA VAL A 61 -17.99 4.45 5.53
C VAL A 61 -17.67 5.87 5.06
N ALA A 62 -16.74 6.04 4.11
CA ALA A 62 -16.40 7.36 3.59
C ALA A 62 -17.58 8.04 2.90
N THR A 63 -18.39 7.28 2.15
CA THR A 63 -19.59 7.78 1.47
C THR A 63 -20.64 8.22 2.47
N GLU A 64 -20.86 7.44 3.53
CA GLU A 64 -21.84 7.75 4.58
C GLU A 64 -21.56 9.10 5.26
N VAL A 65 -20.28 9.42 5.48
CA VAL A 65 -19.87 10.64 6.21
C VAL A 65 -19.36 11.76 5.30
N GLY A 66 -19.36 11.57 3.98
CA GLY A 66 -18.88 12.55 3.00
C GLY A 66 -17.38 12.83 3.09
N ALA A 67 -16.57 11.84 3.49
CA ALA A 67 -15.12 11.94 3.60
C ALA A 67 -14.40 11.46 2.33
N ALA A 68 -13.16 11.88 2.15
CA ALA A 68 -12.26 11.23 1.19
C ALA A 68 -11.83 9.84 1.71
N VAL A 69 -11.30 9.01 0.83
CA VAL A 69 -10.83 7.65 1.17
C VAL A 69 -9.42 7.35 0.68
N ILE A 70 -8.63 6.65 1.49
CA ILE A 70 -7.40 5.97 1.07
C ILE A 70 -7.60 4.47 1.23
N THR A 71 -7.27 3.71 0.20
CA THR A 71 -7.41 2.26 0.25
C THR A 71 -6.35 1.48 -0.52
N ALA A 72 -6.07 0.28 -0.04
CA ALA A 72 -5.26 -0.72 -0.73
C ALA A 72 -5.97 -1.31 -1.95
N ALA A 73 -7.32 -1.25 -1.99
CA ALA A 73 -8.11 -1.74 -3.12
C ALA A 73 -7.85 -0.91 -4.38
N GLU A 74 -7.87 -1.57 -5.52
CA GLU A 74 -7.85 -0.92 -6.83
C GLU A 74 -9.26 -0.86 -7.38
N VAL A 75 -9.71 0.35 -7.71
CA VAL A 75 -11.05 0.60 -8.26
C VAL A 75 -10.96 1.59 -9.40
N ASP A 76 -11.86 1.46 -10.37
CA ASP A 76 -11.97 2.39 -11.50
C ASP A 76 -12.98 3.50 -11.27
N MET A 77 -13.86 3.34 -10.27
CA MET A 77 -14.86 4.31 -9.91
C MET A 77 -14.93 4.45 -8.39
N SER A 78 -15.20 5.66 -7.93
CA SER A 78 -15.41 5.95 -6.52
C SER A 78 -16.49 7.03 -6.37
N PRO A 79 -17.43 6.86 -5.43
CA PRO A 79 -18.46 7.87 -5.14
C PRO A 79 -17.91 9.09 -4.39
N VAL A 80 -16.68 9.01 -3.87
CA VAL A 80 -16.00 10.05 -3.07
C VAL A 80 -14.58 10.27 -3.61
N PRO A 81 -13.91 11.39 -3.27
CA PRO A 81 -12.50 11.55 -3.58
C PRO A 81 -11.67 10.41 -2.99
N ALA A 82 -10.82 9.77 -3.79
CA ALA A 82 -10.14 8.54 -3.41
C ALA A 82 -8.67 8.48 -3.84
N VAL A 83 -7.82 7.97 -2.95
CA VAL A 83 -6.51 7.43 -3.30
C VAL A 83 -6.57 5.91 -3.24
N VAL A 84 -6.22 5.25 -4.33
CA VAL A 84 -6.47 3.80 -4.52
C VAL A 84 -5.18 3.06 -4.85
N GLY A 85 -5.20 1.75 -4.65
CA GLY A 85 -4.05 0.88 -4.89
C GLY A 85 -2.90 1.08 -3.90
N ALA A 86 -3.15 1.66 -2.71
CA ALA A 86 -2.13 1.86 -1.68
C ALA A 86 -1.80 0.52 -0.97
N SER A 87 -1.22 -0.40 -1.72
CA SER A 87 -0.89 -1.78 -1.36
C SER A 87 0.57 -2.09 -1.74
N LEU A 88 1.08 -3.28 -1.39
CA LEU A 88 2.41 -3.70 -1.85
C LEU A 88 2.53 -3.74 -3.38
N ARG A 89 1.45 -4.11 -4.09
CA ARG A 89 1.42 -4.06 -5.55
C ARG A 89 1.52 -2.64 -6.05
N GLY A 90 0.71 -1.73 -5.53
CA GLY A 90 0.76 -0.33 -5.94
C GLY A 90 2.07 0.36 -5.56
N LEU A 91 2.70 -0.04 -4.46
CA LEU A 91 4.07 0.35 -4.14
C LEU A 91 5.06 -0.08 -5.22
N GLY A 92 4.98 -1.33 -5.67
CA GLY A 92 5.80 -1.84 -6.78
C GLY A 92 5.53 -1.11 -8.09
N LEU A 93 4.27 -0.82 -8.41
CA LEU A 93 3.90 -0.03 -9.58
C LEU A 93 4.39 1.42 -9.49
N ALA A 94 4.34 2.05 -8.31
CA ALA A 94 4.89 3.38 -8.11
C ALA A 94 6.43 3.38 -8.28
N MET A 95 7.12 2.37 -7.73
CA MET A 95 8.57 2.20 -7.94
C MET A 95 8.90 2.02 -9.42
N ALA A 96 8.10 1.22 -10.14
CA ALA A 96 8.24 1.04 -11.58
C ALA A 96 8.05 2.35 -12.35
N ALA A 97 6.95 3.07 -12.09
CA ALA A 97 6.66 4.35 -12.73
C ALA A 97 7.75 5.40 -12.45
N ARG A 98 8.33 5.42 -11.24
CA ARG A 98 9.48 6.28 -10.92
C ARG A 98 10.69 5.92 -11.77
N LEU A 99 11.04 4.63 -11.91
CA LEU A 99 12.15 4.20 -12.76
C LEU A 99 11.90 4.54 -14.24
N GLU A 100 10.70 4.29 -14.75
CA GLU A 100 10.32 4.62 -16.13
C GLU A 100 10.41 6.12 -16.41
N SER A 101 10.12 6.99 -15.42
CA SER A 101 10.29 8.44 -15.56
C SER A 101 11.74 8.88 -15.80
N THR A 102 12.71 8.01 -15.52
CA THR A 102 14.15 8.23 -15.79
C THR A 102 14.62 7.62 -17.12
N GLY A 103 13.70 7.06 -17.92
CA GLY A 103 13.99 6.42 -19.21
C GLY A 103 14.39 4.95 -19.13
N VAL A 104 14.32 4.34 -17.95
CA VAL A 104 14.62 2.92 -17.73
C VAL A 104 13.35 2.09 -17.95
N ARG A 105 13.36 1.17 -18.92
CA ARG A 105 12.23 0.28 -19.19
C ARG A 105 12.11 -0.79 -18.11
N VAL A 106 10.95 -0.88 -17.46
CA VAL A 106 10.65 -1.93 -16.47
C VAL A 106 10.11 -3.17 -17.16
N ASP A 107 10.62 -4.33 -16.78
CA ASP A 107 10.20 -5.63 -17.32
C ASP A 107 9.17 -6.32 -16.42
N ARG A 108 9.36 -6.21 -15.10
CA ARG A 108 8.58 -6.95 -14.11
C ARG A 108 8.45 -6.19 -12.79
N VAL A 109 7.26 -6.24 -12.21
CA VAL A 109 6.99 -5.95 -10.80
C VAL A 109 6.61 -7.26 -10.13
N ALA A 110 7.25 -7.60 -9.02
CA ALA A 110 6.93 -8.78 -8.25
C ALA A 110 6.71 -8.44 -6.78
N THR A 111 5.73 -9.07 -6.16
CA THR A 111 5.43 -8.92 -4.73
C THR A 111 5.39 -10.28 -4.04
N ALA A 112 5.75 -10.28 -2.77
CA ALA A 112 5.66 -11.42 -1.87
C ALA A 112 4.99 -10.96 -0.57
N GLN A 113 3.99 -11.68 -0.09
CA GLN A 113 3.37 -11.39 1.21
C GLN A 113 2.87 -12.64 1.91
N PRO A 114 2.80 -12.64 3.26
CA PRO A 114 2.18 -13.73 4.01
C PRO A 114 0.73 -13.92 3.60
N ASN A 115 0.28 -15.18 3.52
CA ASN A 115 -1.11 -15.54 3.21
C ASN A 115 -1.65 -14.98 1.89
N GLY A 116 -0.78 -14.63 0.93
CA GLY A 116 -1.18 -14.20 -0.41
C GLY A 116 -2.02 -15.27 -1.13
N ALA A 117 -2.86 -14.82 -2.05
CA ALA A 117 -3.89 -15.62 -2.73
C ALA A 117 -3.35 -16.73 -3.67
N SER A 118 -2.04 -16.99 -3.72
CA SER A 118 -1.46 -18.06 -4.55
C SER A 118 -1.62 -19.44 -3.89
N SER A 119 -2.86 -19.89 -3.73
CA SER A 119 -3.18 -21.29 -3.42
C SER A 119 -3.06 -22.22 -4.63
N LYS A 120 -2.85 -21.64 -5.83
CA LYS A 120 -2.52 -22.37 -7.05
C LYS A 120 -1.00 -22.42 -7.21
N ALA A 121 -0.46 -23.58 -7.62
CA ALA A 121 0.94 -23.71 -7.98
C ALA A 121 1.33 -22.60 -8.97
N GLY A 122 2.22 -21.70 -8.55
CA GLY A 122 2.67 -20.57 -9.36
C GLY A 122 3.38 -21.06 -10.61
N SER A 123 3.17 -20.38 -11.74
CA SER A 123 3.83 -20.69 -13.00
C SER A 123 5.24 -20.11 -13.10
N GLU A 124 5.59 -19.16 -12.22
CA GLU A 124 6.83 -18.40 -12.30
C GLU A 124 7.62 -18.48 -11.00
N LYS A 125 8.92 -18.75 -11.09
CA LYS A 125 9.84 -18.70 -9.94
C LYS A 125 10.44 -17.31 -9.81
N VAL A 126 10.16 -16.64 -8.70
CA VAL A 126 10.70 -15.31 -8.38
C VAL A 126 11.76 -15.43 -7.30
N SER A 127 12.84 -14.66 -7.43
CA SER A 127 13.93 -14.61 -6.43
C SER A 127 14.03 -13.23 -5.83
N PHE A 128 13.45 -13.08 -4.64
CA PHE A 128 13.55 -11.87 -3.82
C PHE A 128 14.86 -11.90 -2.99
N PRO A 129 15.34 -10.73 -2.54
CA PRO A 129 16.40 -10.69 -1.54
C PRO A 129 16.02 -11.47 -0.26
N ARG A 130 17.04 -11.88 0.51
CA ARG A 130 16.80 -12.45 1.84
C ARG A 130 16.11 -11.40 2.73
N PRO A 131 15.25 -11.82 3.68
CA PRO A 131 14.95 -13.21 4.06
C PRO A 131 13.87 -13.94 3.23
N VAL A 132 13.16 -13.28 2.31
CA VAL A 132 12.09 -13.92 1.52
C VAL A 132 12.63 -15.02 0.60
N GLY A 133 13.72 -14.73 -0.13
CA GLY A 133 14.37 -15.71 -0.99
C GLY A 133 13.53 -16.10 -2.21
N ARG A 134 13.60 -17.38 -2.60
CA ARG A 134 13.00 -17.88 -3.84
C ARG A 134 11.66 -18.56 -3.57
N ILE A 135 10.61 -18.07 -4.23
CA ILE A 135 9.23 -18.57 -4.06
C ILE A 135 8.52 -18.63 -5.43
N ASP A 136 7.46 -19.43 -5.49
CA ASP A 136 6.59 -19.51 -6.67
C ASP A 136 5.57 -18.36 -6.64
N GLY A 137 5.33 -17.77 -7.81
CA GLY A 137 4.42 -16.66 -8.00
C GLY A 137 3.47 -16.89 -9.17
N VAL A 138 2.36 -16.16 -9.15
CA VAL A 138 1.33 -16.16 -10.20
C VAL A 138 1.44 -14.85 -10.97
N GLN A 139 1.60 -14.96 -12.28
CA GLN A 139 1.55 -13.80 -13.17
C GLN A 139 0.09 -13.34 -13.34
N LEU A 140 -0.17 -12.05 -13.17
CA LEU A 140 -1.44 -11.42 -13.49
C LEU A 140 -1.50 -11.06 -14.98
N VAL A 141 -2.64 -11.28 -15.63
CA VAL A 141 -2.72 -11.36 -17.10
C VAL A 141 -2.92 -10.00 -17.80
N ASP A 142 -3.23 -8.93 -17.07
CA ASP A 142 -3.77 -7.69 -17.67
C ASP A 142 -3.00 -6.39 -17.33
N HIS A 143 -1.67 -6.40 -17.44
CA HIS A 143 -0.88 -5.16 -17.24
C HIS A 143 0.30 -5.06 -18.23
N PRO A 144 0.62 -3.87 -18.78
CA PRO A 144 1.72 -3.70 -19.73
C PRO A 144 3.09 -4.09 -19.14
N VAL A 145 3.26 -3.88 -17.83
CA VAL A 145 4.36 -4.43 -17.04
C VAL A 145 3.94 -5.78 -16.49
N ARG A 146 4.82 -6.79 -16.55
CA ARG A 146 4.53 -8.11 -15.97
C ARG A 146 4.40 -8.00 -14.45
N ILE A 147 3.23 -8.31 -13.90
CA ILE A 147 3.01 -8.34 -12.44
C ILE A 147 3.00 -9.80 -11.97
N VAL A 148 3.80 -10.11 -10.95
CA VAL A 148 3.87 -11.44 -10.33
C VAL A 148 3.61 -11.35 -8.84
N GLU A 149 2.56 -12.00 -8.35
CA GLU A 149 2.23 -12.04 -6.92
C GLU A 149 2.55 -13.40 -6.33
N SER A 150 3.22 -13.41 -5.18
CA SER A 150 3.69 -14.63 -4.51
C SER A 150 3.23 -14.67 -3.06
N SER A 151 2.94 -15.87 -2.55
CA SER A 151 2.63 -16.10 -1.13
C SER A 151 3.87 -16.57 -0.37
N SER A 152 4.23 -15.85 0.68
CA SER A 152 5.35 -16.17 1.58
C SER A 152 4.84 -16.97 2.78
N GLN A 153 5.59 -17.99 3.21
CA GLN A 153 5.31 -18.70 4.48
C GLN A 153 6.01 -18.07 5.68
N THR A 154 6.64 -16.91 5.49
CA THR A 154 7.37 -16.17 6.53
C THR A 154 6.66 -14.84 6.78
N PRO A 155 6.90 -14.14 7.90
CA PRO A 155 6.28 -12.83 8.16
C PRO A 155 6.79 -11.70 7.24
N TRP A 156 7.80 -12.00 6.43
CA TRP A 156 8.44 -11.04 5.54
C TRP A 156 7.62 -10.85 4.27
N ALA A 157 7.50 -9.58 3.87
CA ALA A 157 7.02 -9.19 2.58
C ALA A 157 8.15 -8.59 1.74
N ALA A 158 7.99 -8.65 0.42
CA ALA A 158 8.91 -8.03 -0.51
C ALA A 158 8.17 -7.39 -1.67
N VAL A 159 8.74 -6.30 -2.16
CA VAL A 159 8.36 -5.66 -3.42
C VAL A 159 9.63 -5.55 -4.24
N MET A 160 9.59 -5.99 -5.50
CA MET A 160 10.73 -5.97 -6.40
C MET A 160 10.31 -5.43 -7.76
N VAL A 161 11.14 -4.55 -8.30
CA VAL A 161 11.02 -4.03 -9.66
C VAL A 161 12.28 -4.38 -10.42
N GLU A 162 12.12 -5.01 -11.58
CA GLU A 162 13.23 -5.43 -12.45
C GLU A 162 13.18 -4.68 -13.77
N ALA A 163 14.35 -4.21 -14.20
CA ALA A 163 14.54 -3.42 -15.41
C ALA A 163 15.88 -3.78 -16.05
N GLY A 164 15.88 -4.76 -16.94
CA GLY A 164 17.08 -5.32 -17.56
C GLY A 164 18.08 -5.84 -16.53
N ASN A 165 19.24 -5.20 -16.47
CA ASN A 165 20.32 -5.53 -15.52
C ASN A 165 20.26 -4.73 -14.21
N THR A 166 19.22 -3.93 -14.01
CA THR A 166 19.04 -3.10 -12.82
C THR A 166 17.71 -3.42 -12.15
N GLY A 167 17.56 -3.03 -10.90
CA GLY A 167 16.28 -3.16 -10.21
C GLY A 167 16.30 -2.50 -8.84
N GLN A 168 15.14 -2.48 -8.23
CA GLN A 168 14.97 -2.05 -6.84
C GLN A 168 14.18 -3.09 -6.08
N ALA A 169 14.55 -3.33 -4.84
CA ALA A 169 13.80 -4.21 -3.95
C ALA A 169 13.62 -3.59 -2.58
N VAL A 170 12.44 -3.80 -2.00
CA VAL A 170 12.12 -3.51 -0.62
C VAL A 170 11.80 -4.84 0.05
N VAL A 171 12.37 -5.10 1.21
CA VAL A 171 12.05 -6.28 2.02
C VAL A 171 11.97 -5.87 3.48
N ASP A 172 10.84 -6.15 4.12
CA ASP A 172 10.62 -5.87 5.54
C ASP A 172 9.48 -6.73 6.09
N ASP A 173 9.16 -6.57 7.37
CA ASP A 173 7.97 -7.16 7.99
C ASP A 173 6.72 -6.73 7.23
N TYR A 174 5.86 -7.70 6.90
CA TYR A 174 4.64 -7.46 6.11
C TYR A 174 3.76 -6.36 6.69
N ARG A 175 3.54 -6.38 8.01
CA ARG A 175 2.65 -5.43 8.68
C ARG A 175 3.24 -4.02 8.67
N PHE A 176 4.56 -3.90 8.63
CA PHE A 176 5.23 -2.62 8.46
C PHE A 176 5.07 -2.10 7.02
N LEU A 177 5.42 -2.91 6.01
CA LEU A 177 5.34 -2.47 4.61
C LEU A 177 3.92 -2.13 4.18
N GLU A 178 2.93 -2.92 4.59
CA GLU A 178 1.53 -2.64 4.29
C GLU A 178 1.08 -1.34 4.95
N ALA A 179 1.44 -1.12 6.22
CA ALA A 179 1.07 0.10 6.93
C ALA A 179 1.72 1.35 6.31
N VAL A 180 3.00 1.27 5.90
CA VAL A 180 3.69 2.35 5.20
C VAL A 180 3.08 2.58 3.82
N ALA A 181 2.79 1.53 3.06
CA ALA A 181 2.18 1.64 1.74
C ALA A 181 0.82 2.35 1.81
N LEU A 182 0.01 2.02 2.82
CA LEU A 182 -1.29 2.64 3.02
C LEU A 182 -1.18 4.07 3.57
N ALA A 183 -0.36 4.30 4.61
CA ALA A 183 -0.20 5.61 5.22
C ALA A 183 0.40 6.65 4.28
N ALA A 184 1.39 6.27 3.45
CA ALA A 184 2.07 7.19 2.54
C ALA A 184 1.15 7.82 1.50
N ALA A 185 0.02 7.17 1.18
CA ALA A 185 -0.99 7.68 0.26
C ALA A 185 -1.67 8.95 0.77
N ILE A 186 -1.50 9.32 2.05
CA ILE A 186 -2.00 10.60 2.60
C ILE A 186 -1.42 11.81 1.86
N ALA A 187 -0.23 11.69 1.28
CA ALA A 187 0.39 12.75 0.49
C ALA A 187 -0.33 13.03 -0.84
N LEU A 188 -1.26 12.16 -1.25
CA LEU A 188 -1.96 12.22 -2.53
C LEU A 188 -3.45 12.56 -2.41
N VAL A 189 -3.95 12.83 -1.19
CA VAL A 189 -5.40 13.05 -0.96
C VAL A 189 -5.92 14.14 -1.92
N PRO A 190 -6.78 13.78 -2.89
CA PRO A 190 -7.19 14.72 -3.90
C PRO A 190 -8.38 15.56 -3.42
N PRO A 191 -8.56 16.78 -3.95
CA PRO A 191 -9.79 17.54 -3.72
C PRO A 191 -11.02 16.89 -4.39
N ALA A 192 -10.81 16.12 -5.47
CA ALA A 192 -11.86 15.41 -6.20
C ALA A 192 -11.28 14.27 -7.04
N GLY A 193 -12.12 13.28 -7.38
CA GLY A 193 -11.77 12.19 -8.29
C GLY A 193 -10.93 11.07 -7.66
N ILE A 194 -10.33 10.25 -8.51
CA ILE A 194 -9.52 9.09 -8.10
C ILE A 194 -8.07 9.36 -8.48
N VAL A 195 -7.16 9.10 -7.55
CA VAL A 195 -5.71 9.10 -7.78
C VAL A 195 -5.19 7.70 -7.46
N ARG A 196 -4.46 7.08 -8.39
CA ARG A 196 -3.72 5.84 -8.08
C ARG A 196 -2.33 6.21 -7.56
N VAL A 197 -1.82 5.45 -6.60
CA VAL A 197 -0.49 5.76 -6.00
C VAL A 197 0.66 5.79 -7.01
N TRP A 198 0.53 5.07 -8.12
CA TRP A 198 1.52 5.05 -9.21
C TRP A 198 1.33 6.16 -10.24
N ASP A 199 0.23 6.93 -10.21
CA ASP A 199 0.04 8.10 -11.08
C ASP A 199 0.87 9.30 -10.59
N SER A 200 1.31 9.28 -9.33
CA SER A 200 2.15 10.32 -8.70
C SER A 200 3.29 9.70 -7.89
N PRO A 201 4.16 8.91 -8.54
CA PRO A 201 5.07 8.01 -7.85
C PRO A 201 6.14 8.77 -7.04
N GLN A 202 6.59 9.94 -7.49
CA GLN A 202 7.60 10.73 -6.76
C GLN A 202 7.06 11.21 -5.41
N THR A 203 5.85 11.78 -5.37
CA THR A 203 5.23 12.29 -4.14
C THR A 203 4.91 11.16 -3.17
N TYR A 204 4.35 10.06 -3.68
CA TYR A 204 4.02 8.90 -2.88
C TYR A 204 5.25 8.21 -2.27
N LEU A 205 6.26 7.92 -3.10
CA LEU A 205 7.47 7.24 -2.63
C LEU A 205 8.30 8.11 -1.70
N ALA A 206 8.40 9.43 -1.95
CA ALA A 206 9.09 10.33 -1.03
C ALA A 206 8.43 10.33 0.36
N ARG A 207 7.09 10.24 0.42
CA ARG A 207 6.37 10.10 1.70
C ARG A 207 6.63 8.73 2.34
N ALA A 208 6.60 7.65 1.58
CA ALA A 208 6.88 6.31 2.09
C ALA A 208 8.33 6.20 2.64
N GLU A 209 9.31 6.79 1.94
CA GLU A 209 10.71 6.87 2.38
C GLU A 209 10.85 7.67 3.69
N ALA A 210 10.13 8.79 3.84
CA ALA A 210 10.09 9.55 5.09
C ALA A 210 9.47 8.76 6.26
N MET A 211 8.59 7.79 5.97
CA MET A 211 8.01 6.85 6.94
C MET A 211 8.89 5.62 7.20
N GLY A 212 10.09 5.56 6.62
CA GLY A 212 11.09 4.51 6.87
C GLY A 212 11.19 3.43 5.79
N LEU A 213 10.52 3.60 4.63
CA LEU A 213 10.71 2.70 3.50
C LEU A 213 12.16 2.80 2.99
N VAL A 214 12.85 1.65 2.87
CA VAL A 214 14.19 1.57 2.31
C VAL A 214 14.19 0.65 1.10
N ALA A 215 14.52 1.20 -0.06
CA ALA A 215 14.74 0.43 -1.28
C ALA A 215 16.23 0.18 -1.49
N ALA A 216 16.60 -1.07 -1.69
CA ALA A 216 17.95 -1.46 -2.10
C ALA A 216 18.05 -1.55 -3.62
N GLU A 217 19.12 -1.01 -4.19
CA GLU A 217 19.47 -1.25 -5.58
C GLU A 217 19.90 -2.70 -5.78
N ARG A 218 19.48 -3.26 -6.91
CA ARG A 218 19.89 -4.58 -7.36
C ARG A 218 20.77 -4.40 -8.60
N THR A 219 22.04 -4.77 -8.45
CA THR A 219 23.06 -4.89 -9.50
C THR A 219 23.25 -6.33 -9.93
#